data_AF-A0A7Y2FKV1-F1
#
_entry.id   AF-A0A7Y2FKV1-F1
#
_cell.length_a   1.000
_cell.length_b   1.000
_cell.length_c   1.000
_cell.angle_alpha   90.00
_cell.angle_beta   90.00
_cell.angle_gamma   90.00
#
_symmetry.space_group_name_H-M   'P 1'
#
loop_
_entity.id
_entity.type
_entity.pdbx_description
1 polymer ?
#
loop_
_entity_poly.entity_id
_entity_poly.type
_entity_poly.pdbx_seq_one_letter_code
_entity_poly.pdbx_strand_id
1 'polypeptide(L)'
;MKMLKFFLLLISVTVIMSCGSDDDCIVADWIGVYDLDPNSEDCSDPDLSLNSSITISTGTSTNTIDFDGVEVEVTGCNLTFTDPFFGISGEAQLEGNEITTSVLGCSGKFIRR
;
A
#
# COMPACT_ATOMS: atom_id res chain seq x y z
N MET A 1 51.32 -14.06 -15.48
CA MET A 1 49.97 -14.57 -15.82
C MET A 1 48.97 -13.53 -15.33
N LYS A 2 48.53 -12.62 -16.20
CA LYS A 2 47.14 -12.54 -16.71
C LYS A 2 46.13 -12.66 -15.55
N MET A 3 45.83 -11.56 -14.86
CA MET A 3 44.67 -10.70 -15.16
C MET A 3 43.48 -11.54 -15.63
N LEU A 4 42.74 -12.14 -14.69
CA LEU A 4 41.47 -12.78 -15.00
C LEU A 4 40.50 -12.64 -13.82
N LYS A 5 39.62 -11.65 -13.96
CA LYS A 5 38.19 -11.73 -13.64
C LYS A 5 37.84 -12.22 -12.22
N PHE A 6 37.74 -11.29 -11.28
CA PHE A 6 36.81 -11.44 -10.16
C PHE A 6 36.19 -10.07 -9.83
N PHE A 7 35.71 -9.41 -10.89
CA PHE A 7 34.79 -8.28 -10.79
C PHE A 7 33.38 -8.86 -10.91
N LEU A 8 32.46 -8.39 -10.04
CA LEU A 8 31.00 -8.58 -10.14
C LEU A 8 30.49 -10.02 -9.97
N LEU A 9 30.29 -10.46 -8.72
CA LEU A 9 29.04 -11.14 -8.34
C LEU A 9 28.96 -11.40 -6.81
N LEU A 10 28.76 -10.36 -6.01
CA LEU A 10 28.23 -10.53 -4.66
C LEU A 10 27.40 -9.31 -4.27
N ILE A 11 26.40 -9.02 -5.11
CA ILE A 11 25.18 -8.38 -4.64
C ILE A 11 24.43 -9.50 -3.92
N SER A 12 24.91 -9.82 -2.71
CA SER A 12 24.17 -10.64 -1.77
C SER A 12 22.96 -9.83 -1.35
N VAL A 13 21.87 -10.08 -2.07
CA VAL A 13 20.48 -9.98 -1.66
C VAL A 13 20.36 -9.55 -0.20
N THR A 14 20.12 -8.26 0.02
CA THR A 14 19.56 -7.75 1.27
C THR A 14 18.14 -8.28 1.35
N VAL A 15 17.98 -9.52 1.83
CA VAL A 15 16.72 -9.98 2.40
C VAL A 15 16.61 -9.22 3.72
N ILE A 16 16.05 -8.02 3.65
CA ILE A 16 15.55 -7.33 4.83
C ILE A 16 14.34 -8.17 5.24
N MET A 17 14.56 -9.17 6.09
CA MET A 17 13.51 -9.75 6.91
C MET A 17 12.90 -8.58 7.68
N SER A 18 11.77 -8.08 7.20
CA SER A 18 10.88 -7.22 7.98
C SER A 18 10.33 -8.08 9.12
N CYS A 19 11.04 -8.05 10.24
CA CYS A 19 10.52 -8.40 11.55
C CYS A 19 10.32 -7.07 12.28
N GLY A 20 9.29 -6.33 11.90
CA GLY A 20 8.86 -5.11 12.58
C GLY A 20 7.62 -5.41 13.40
N SER A 21 7.81 -5.79 14.66
CA SER A 21 6.84 -5.41 15.69
C SER A 21 7.16 -3.96 16.07
N ASP A 22 6.12 -3.15 16.23
CA ASP A 22 6.09 -1.73 16.68
C ASP A 22 5.80 -0.68 15.56
N ASP A 23 4.50 -0.58 15.22
CA ASP A 23 3.66 0.61 14.93
C ASP A 23 4.09 1.76 13.98
N ASP A 24 5.29 1.80 13.42
CA ASP A 24 5.75 2.91 12.57
C ASP A 24 5.82 2.54 11.08
N CYS A 25 4.70 2.65 10.36
CA CYS A 25 4.71 2.55 8.89
C CYS A 25 5.27 3.83 8.24
N ILE A 26 6.18 3.67 7.28
CA ILE A 26 6.74 4.74 6.46
C ILE A 26 6.18 4.71 5.04
N VAL A 27 6.35 5.79 4.26
CA VAL A 27 5.91 5.89 2.85
C VAL A 27 6.28 4.66 2.02
N ALA A 28 7.51 4.14 2.17
CA ALA A 28 7.99 2.99 1.42
C ALA A 28 7.20 1.70 1.70
N ASP A 29 6.62 1.57 2.90
CA ASP A 29 5.85 0.38 3.29
C ASP A 29 4.50 0.32 2.58
N TRP A 30 3.99 1.45 2.10
CA TRP A 30 2.72 1.52 1.38
C TRP A 30 2.85 1.28 -0.13
N ILE A 31 4.04 1.47 -0.71
CA ILE A 31 4.22 1.45 -2.16
C ILE A 31 4.04 0.03 -2.73
N GLY A 32 3.15 -0.11 -3.70
CA GLY A 32 2.90 -1.39 -4.35
C GLY A 32 1.59 -1.43 -5.12
N VAL A 33 1.30 -2.61 -5.67
CA VAL A 33 -0.01 -2.94 -6.25
C VAL A 33 -0.65 -3.96 -5.34
N TYR A 34 -1.90 -3.74 -5.00
CA TYR A 34 -2.66 -4.62 -4.13
C TYR A 34 -3.94 -5.08 -4.83
N ASP A 35 -4.31 -6.32 -4.58
CA ASP A 35 -5.52 -6.95 -5.12
C ASP A 35 -6.53 -7.16 -4.01
N LEU A 36 -7.80 -6.85 -4.27
CA LEU A 36 -8.89 -7.11 -3.34
C LEU A 36 -9.01 -8.62 -3.08
N ASP A 37 -9.02 -9.04 -1.82
CA ASP A 37 -9.45 -10.38 -1.45
C ASP A 37 -10.96 -10.47 -1.64
N PRO A 38 -11.46 -11.26 -2.61
CA PRO A 38 -12.88 -11.33 -2.95
C PRO A 38 -13.75 -11.88 -1.81
N ASN A 39 -13.16 -12.48 -0.77
CA ASN A 39 -13.90 -12.98 0.39
C ASN A 39 -13.94 -11.99 1.55
N SER A 40 -13.29 -10.83 1.41
CA SER A 40 -13.17 -9.82 2.46
C SER A 40 -14.08 -8.62 2.26
N GLU A 41 -14.66 -8.46 1.07
CA GLU A 41 -15.52 -7.33 0.73
C GLU A 41 -16.87 -7.45 1.45
N ASP A 42 -17.21 -6.40 2.20
CA ASP A 42 -18.48 -6.27 2.90
C ASP A 42 -19.03 -4.86 2.69
N CYS A 43 -20.09 -4.76 1.90
CA CYS A 43 -20.78 -3.53 1.55
C CYS A 43 -22.20 -3.51 2.10
N SER A 44 -22.54 -2.43 2.79
CA SER A 44 -23.91 -2.20 3.30
C SER A 44 -24.94 -2.04 2.17
N ASP A 45 -24.50 -1.54 1.02
CA ASP A 45 -25.29 -1.41 -0.20
C ASP A 45 -24.80 -2.44 -1.23
N PRO A 46 -25.67 -3.37 -1.70
CA PRO A 46 -25.28 -4.41 -2.65
C PRO A 46 -24.95 -3.89 -4.06
N ASP A 47 -25.29 -2.64 -4.39
CA ASP A 47 -24.94 -2.01 -5.66
C ASP A 47 -23.56 -1.33 -5.62
N LEU A 48 -22.94 -1.23 -4.44
CA LEU A 48 -21.58 -0.73 -4.27
C LEU A 48 -20.56 -1.86 -4.28
N SER A 49 -19.38 -1.57 -4.81
CA SER A 49 -18.22 -2.46 -4.76
C SER A 49 -16.94 -1.63 -4.75
N LEU A 50 -15.92 -2.15 -4.08
CA LEU A 50 -14.57 -1.63 -4.07
C LEU A 50 -13.86 -1.94 -5.39
N ASN A 51 -12.84 -1.13 -5.73
CA ASN A 51 -11.96 -1.44 -6.84
C ASN A 51 -11.30 -2.80 -6.62
N SER A 52 -11.16 -3.60 -7.68
CA SER A 52 -10.54 -4.93 -7.58
C SER A 52 -9.03 -4.87 -7.33
N SER A 53 -8.40 -3.73 -7.59
CA SER A 53 -7.00 -3.47 -7.33
C SER A 53 -6.79 -1.99 -7.02
N ILE A 54 -5.83 -1.70 -6.17
CA ILE A 54 -5.34 -0.35 -5.91
C ILE A 54 -3.85 -0.29 -6.23
N THR A 55 -3.41 0.83 -6.80
CA THR A 55 -1.99 1.11 -7.00
C THR A 55 -1.59 2.24 -6.07
N ILE A 56 -0.54 2.02 -5.29
CA ILE A 56 0.04 3.02 -4.40
C ILE A 56 1.44 3.34 -4.87
N SER A 57 1.69 4.62 -5.17
CA SER A 57 2.99 5.12 -5.60
C SER A 57 3.47 6.28 -4.74
N THR A 58 4.73 6.70 -4.91
CA THR A 58 5.27 7.85 -4.16
C THR A 58 4.52 9.11 -4.57
N GLY A 59 4.11 9.91 -3.59
CA GLY A 59 3.45 11.19 -3.83
C GLY A 59 4.45 12.28 -4.28
N THR A 60 3.96 13.52 -4.35
CA THR A 60 4.78 14.66 -4.80
C THR A 60 5.76 15.15 -3.73
N SER A 61 5.50 14.80 -2.46
CA SER A 61 6.29 15.19 -1.30
C SER A 61 6.87 13.97 -0.59
N THR A 62 7.88 14.17 0.25
CA THR A 62 8.61 13.06 0.91
C THR A 62 7.76 12.22 1.86
N ASN A 63 6.65 12.78 2.35
CA ASN A 63 5.74 12.15 3.31
C ASN A 63 4.37 11.83 2.68
N THR A 64 4.23 11.94 1.36
CA THR A 64 2.96 11.66 0.68
C THR A 64 3.07 10.41 -0.19
N ILE A 65 1.93 9.74 -0.34
CA ILE A 65 1.71 8.69 -1.33
C ILE A 65 0.61 9.13 -2.29
N ASP A 66 0.65 8.64 -3.51
CA ASP A 66 -0.50 8.62 -4.40
C ASP A 66 -1.23 7.29 -4.17
N PHE A 67 -2.39 7.35 -3.54
CA PHE A 67 -3.28 6.25 -3.24
C PHE A 67 -4.37 6.19 -4.32
N ASP A 68 -4.16 5.35 -5.33
CA ASP A 68 -5.07 5.19 -6.48
C ASP A 68 -5.45 6.52 -7.17
N GLY A 69 -4.49 7.44 -7.33
CA GLY A 69 -4.70 8.77 -7.91
C GLY A 69 -5.08 9.87 -6.92
N VAL A 70 -5.17 9.57 -5.63
CA VAL A 70 -5.42 10.54 -4.55
C VAL A 70 -4.14 10.75 -3.75
N GLU A 71 -3.67 11.99 -3.64
CA GLU A 71 -2.49 12.29 -2.81
C GLU A 71 -2.85 12.34 -1.32
N VAL A 72 -2.15 11.55 -0.51
CA VAL A 72 -2.42 11.36 0.92
C VAL A 72 -1.13 11.47 1.74
N GLU A 73 -1.18 12.15 2.89
CA GLU A 73 -0.06 12.25 3.81
C GLU A 73 0.05 10.99 4.68
N VAL A 74 1.25 10.41 4.75
CA VAL A 74 1.56 9.25 5.58
C VAL A 74 2.02 9.71 6.96
N THR A 75 1.17 9.48 7.96
CA THR A 75 1.44 9.80 9.37
C THR A 75 1.62 8.55 10.25
N GLY A 76 1.54 7.36 9.63
CA GLY A 76 1.70 6.06 10.27
C GLY A 76 1.05 4.96 9.46
N CYS A 77 0.61 3.88 10.12
CA CYS A 77 -0.06 2.75 9.49
C CYS A 77 -1.56 2.98 9.22
N ASN A 78 -2.10 4.14 9.61
CA ASN A 78 -3.49 4.51 9.35
C ASN A 78 -3.52 5.78 8.52
N LEU A 79 -4.37 5.80 7.50
CA LEU A 79 -4.55 6.94 6.61
C LEU A 79 -6.04 7.27 6.50
N THR A 80 -6.31 8.56 6.38
CA THR A 80 -7.60 9.06 5.90
C THR A 80 -7.35 9.71 4.55
N PHE A 81 -8.15 9.33 3.56
CA PHE A 81 -8.09 9.92 2.24
C PHE A 81 -9.46 10.47 1.85
N THR A 82 -9.49 11.40 0.92
CA THR A 82 -10.73 11.96 0.39
C THR A 82 -10.61 12.01 -1.11
N ASP A 83 -11.51 11.30 -1.79
CA ASP A 83 -11.62 11.37 -3.24
C ASP A 83 -11.96 12.83 -3.64
N PRO A 84 -11.12 13.50 -4.44
CA PRO A 84 -11.28 14.91 -4.76
C PRO A 84 -12.43 15.18 -5.74
N PHE A 85 -12.94 14.17 -6.45
CA PHE A 85 -14.01 14.31 -7.44
C PHE A 85 -15.39 14.17 -6.81
N PHE A 86 -15.54 13.23 -5.88
CA PHE A 86 -16.81 12.91 -5.24
C PHE A 86 -16.89 13.42 -3.79
N GLY A 87 -15.79 13.90 -3.21
CA GLY A 87 -15.74 14.36 -1.82
C GLY A 87 -15.95 13.24 -0.80
N ILE A 88 -15.69 12.00 -1.22
CA ILE A 88 -15.90 10.80 -0.41
C ILE A 88 -14.66 10.57 0.44
N SER A 89 -14.81 10.55 1.75
CA SER A 89 -13.74 10.15 2.67
C SER A 89 -13.71 8.65 2.89
N GLY A 90 -12.50 8.09 2.97
CA GLY A 90 -12.25 6.71 3.34
C GLY A 90 -11.08 6.60 4.30
N GLU A 91 -10.95 5.43 4.91
CA GLU A 91 -9.85 5.07 5.79
C GLU A 91 -9.12 3.85 5.22
N ALA A 92 -7.80 3.81 5.41
CA ALA A 92 -6.97 2.67 5.07
C ALA A 92 -5.99 2.38 6.21
N GLN A 93 -5.83 1.10 6.54
CA GLN A 93 -4.86 0.62 7.53
C GLN A 93 -3.92 -0.38 6.87
N LEU A 94 -2.61 -0.16 6.97
CA LEU A 94 -1.58 -1.08 6.51
C LEU A 94 -1.12 -2.01 7.64
N GLU A 95 -1.16 -3.31 7.40
CA GLU A 95 -0.66 -4.35 8.29
C GLU A 95 0.21 -5.33 7.48
N GLY A 96 1.52 -5.05 7.44
CA GLY A 96 2.47 -5.86 6.67
C GLY A 96 2.22 -5.75 5.16
N ASN A 97 1.65 -6.81 4.56
CA ASN A 97 1.34 -6.87 3.13
C ASN A 97 -0.16 -6.67 2.85
N GLU A 98 -0.96 -6.38 3.87
CA GLU A 98 -2.41 -6.20 3.75
C GLU A 98 -2.79 -4.75 3.98
N ILE A 99 -3.72 -4.23 3.20
CA ILE A 99 -4.40 -2.96 3.46
C ILE A 99 -5.87 -3.25 3.72
N THR A 100 -6.38 -2.87 4.88
CA THR A 100 -7.82 -2.87 5.15
C THR A 100 -8.37 -1.48 4.84
N THR A 101 -9.36 -1.37 3.97
CA THR A 101 -10.00 -0.10 3.61
C THR A 101 -11.44 -0.06 4.07
N SER A 102 -11.94 1.14 4.41
CA SER A 102 -13.36 1.42 4.66
C SER A 102 -13.77 2.72 3.98
N VAL A 103 -14.77 2.67 3.09
CA VAL A 103 -15.25 3.82 2.33
C VAL A 103 -16.72 3.63 1.97
N LEU A 104 -17.56 4.65 2.17
CA LEU A 104 -19.01 4.60 1.87
C LEU A 104 -19.78 3.41 2.48
N GLY A 105 -19.34 2.87 3.61
CA GLY A 105 -19.98 1.69 4.21
C GLY A 105 -19.68 0.38 3.47
N CYS A 106 -18.69 0.40 2.58
CA CYS A 106 -17.97 -0.76 2.08
C CYS A 106 -16.64 -0.90 2.83
N SER A 107 -16.28 -2.13 3.16
CA SER A 107 -14.97 -2.47 3.70
C SER A 107 -14.38 -3.67 2.96
N GLY A 108 -13.06 -3.79 2.95
CA GLY A 108 -12.39 -4.87 2.25
C GLY A 108 -10.89 -4.90 2.53
N LYS A 109 -10.26 -6.03 2.24
CA LYS A 109 -8.83 -6.25 2.38
C LYS A 109 -8.16 -6.35 1.03
N PHE A 110 -7.08 -5.63 0.86
CA PHE A 110 -6.23 -5.61 -0.31
C PHE A 110 -4.89 -6.26 0.03
N ILE A 111 -4.50 -7.29 -0.72
CA ILE A 111 -3.28 -8.06 -0.49
C ILE A 111 -2.24 -7.64 -1.54
N ARG A 112 -1.03 -7.32 -1.08
CA ARG A 112 0.09 -6.98 -1.98
C ARG A 112 0.41 -8.13 -2.94
N ARG A 113 0.55 -7.80 -4.22
CA ARG A 113 0.94 -8.73 -5.28
C ARG A 113 2.45 -8.98 -5.33
#